data_AF-A0A3B4CUC8-F1
#
_entry.id   AF-A0A3B4CUC8-F1
#
_cell.length_a   1.000
_cell.length_b   1.000
_cell.length_c   1.000
_cell.angle_alpha   90.00
_cell.angle_beta   90.00
_cell.angle_gamma   90.00
#
_symmetry.space_group_name_H-M   'P 1'
#
loop_
_entity.id
_entity.type
_entity.pdbx_description
1 polymer ?
#
loop_
_entity_poly.entity_id
_entity_poly.type
_entity_poly.pdbx_seq_one_letter_code
_entity_poly.pdbx_strand_id
1 'polypeptide(L)'
;KRVELSLLQHFGCVFLQLRQLTACNSSYSDKTYYLVKERRNWTDAKSHCEQNYTGLTLVHIVNSTVQEFVTQMLQGKIYPNGVWIGLERNMLFPCASWMWTGGPYVNYSEWNSSFPVDPTSQYCGKLVGNGSKWLDSYCSEELPFICQVSLSLNTTSV
;
A
#
# COMPACT_ATOMS: atom_id res chain seq x y z
N LYS A 1 -19.10 -10.72 -32.21
CA LYS A 1 -19.13 -11.37 -30.87
C LYS A 1 -18.83 -10.30 -29.84
N ARG A 2 -19.85 -10.01 -29.00
CA ARG A 2 -19.84 -9.21 -27.75
C ARG A 2 -18.68 -9.69 -26.84
N VAL A 3 -17.97 -8.92 -26.01
CA VAL A 3 -18.39 -7.87 -25.04
C VAL A 3 -17.23 -6.89 -24.78
N GLU A 4 -17.53 -5.58 -24.75
CA GLU A 4 -16.73 -4.50 -24.15
C GLU A 4 -16.69 -4.60 -22.63
N LEU A 5 -15.59 -4.16 -22.00
CA LEU A 5 -15.66 -3.24 -20.85
C LEU A 5 -14.26 -2.64 -20.65
N SER A 6 -14.06 -1.49 -21.29
CA SER A 6 -12.97 -0.58 -20.99
C SER A 6 -13.05 -0.20 -19.51
N LEU A 7 -11.98 -0.48 -18.78
CA LEU A 7 -11.74 0.02 -17.43
C LEU A 7 -11.81 1.56 -17.47
N LEU A 8 -12.93 2.13 -17.00
CA LEU A 8 -13.09 3.56 -16.82
C LEU A 8 -12.20 4.03 -15.66
N GLN A 9 -10.91 4.23 -15.95
CA GLN A 9 -9.97 4.94 -15.08
C GLN A 9 -10.36 6.42 -15.04
N HIS A 10 -10.93 6.88 -13.93
CA HIS A 10 -11.12 8.31 -13.69
C HIS A 10 -9.88 8.87 -12.97
N PHE A 11 -8.96 9.47 -13.72
CA PHE A 11 -7.87 10.29 -13.18
C PHE A 11 -8.42 11.68 -12.81
N GLY A 12 -8.98 11.83 -11.62
CA GLY A 12 -9.44 13.12 -11.10
C GLY A 12 -8.57 13.60 -9.95
N CYS A 13 -7.76 14.66 -10.13
CA CYS A 13 -7.21 15.42 -9.00
C CYS A 13 -8.34 16.18 -8.32
N VAL A 14 -8.95 15.61 -7.27
CA VAL A 14 -9.94 16.32 -6.45
C VAL A 14 -9.18 17.20 -5.45
N PHE A 15 -9.32 18.52 -5.59
CA PHE A 15 -8.83 19.51 -4.62
C PHE A 15 -9.65 19.42 -3.32
N LEU A 16 -9.25 18.56 -2.39
CA LEU A 16 -9.71 18.66 -1.01
C LEU A 16 -9.02 19.88 -0.38
N GLN A 17 -9.71 21.02 -0.38
CA GLN A 17 -9.27 22.18 0.39
C GLN A 17 -9.37 21.85 1.88
N LEU A 18 -8.24 21.47 2.48
CA LEU A 18 -7.63 22.08 3.67
C LEU A 18 -6.42 21.23 4.10
N ARG A 19 -5.23 21.84 3.96
CA ARG A 19 -3.89 21.41 4.43
C ARG A 19 -3.13 20.38 3.57
N GLN A 20 -2.43 20.93 2.59
CA GLN A 20 -1.08 20.55 2.08
C GLN A 20 -0.64 19.07 2.07
N LEU A 21 -1.33 18.20 1.35
CA LEU A 21 -0.71 16.97 0.82
C LEU A 21 -1.15 16.76 -0.63
N THR A 22 -0.22 16.86 -1.57
CA THR A 22 -0.46 16.48 -2.97
C THR A 22 -0.48 14.96 -3.07
N ALA A 23 -1.60 14.35 -2.70
CA ALA A 23 -1.87 12.93 -2.91
C ALA A 23 -2.63 12.73 -4.22
N CYS A 24 -2.11 11.88 -5.11
CA CYS A 24 -2.90 11.38 -6.24
C CYS A 24 -3.77 10.25 -5.72
N ASN A 25 -5.10 10.40 -5.81
CA ASN A 25 -6.04 9.33 -5.46
C ASN A 25 -6.35 8.48 -6.69
N SER A 26 -6.59 7.19 -6.46
CA SER A 26 -7.08 6.28 -7.50
C SER A 26 -7.95 5.23 -6.81
N SER A 27 -9.11 4.91 -7.37
CA SER A 27 -10.05 3.94 -6.78
C SER A 27 -10.04 2.63 -7.57
N TYR A 28 -10.08 1.51 -6.85
CA TYR A 28 -10.23 0.17 -7.42
C TYR A 28 -10.98 -0.74 -6.42
N SER A 29 -12.05 -1.38 -6.89
CA SER A 29 -13.05 -2.04 -6.01
C SER A 29 -13.66 -1.02 -5.01
N ASP A 30 -14.12 -1.48 -3.84
CA ASP A 30 -14.64 -0.64 -2.75
C ASP A 30 -13.52 0.07 -1.94
N LYS A 31 -12.33 0.22 -2.55
CA LYS A 31 -11.15 0.83 -1.93
C LYS A 31 -10.62 1.99 -2.74
N THR A 32 -10.14 3.01 -2.02
CA THR A 32 -9.41 4.15 -2.60
C THR A 32 -7.97 4.15 -2.11
N TYR A 33 -7.03 4.42 -3.00
CA TYR A 33 -5.60 4.39 -2.71
C TYR A 33 -4.98 5.78 -2.91
N TYR A 34 -4.05 6.14 -2.04
CA TYR A 34 -3.39 7.45 -2.02
C TYR A 34 -1.89 7.26 -1.93
N LEU A 35 -1.17 7.75 -2.94
CA LEU A 35 0.29 7.82 -2.87
C LEU A 35 0.71 9.10 -2.13
N VAL A 36 1.35 8.92 -0.98
CA VAL A 36 1.92 10.00 -0.18
C VAL A 36 3.42 10.10 -0.48
N LYS A 37 3.84 11.27 -0.95
CA LYS A 37 5.24 11.53 -1.38
C LYS A 37 6.17 11.86 -0.21
N GLU A 38 5.61 12.30 0.92
CA GLU A 38 6.37 12.55 2.14
C GLU A 38 7.04 11.25 2.60
N ARG A 39 8.29 11.35 3.03
CA ARG A 39 9.05 10.19 3.51
C ARG A 39 8.87 10.06 5.00
N ARG A 40 8.50 8.86 5.44
CA ARG A 40 8.31 8.53 6.86
C ARG A 40 8.84 7.12 7.12
N ASN A 41 9.23 6.85 8.36
CA ASN A 41 9.42 5.47 8.81
C ASN A 41 8.09 4.71 8.73
N TRP A 42 8.13 3.38 8.75
CA TRP A 42 6.95 2.56 8.50
C TRP A 42 5.83 2.81 9.53
N THR A 43 6.19 2.99 10.80
CA THR A 43 5.24 3.25 11.89
C THR A 43 4.54 4.59 11.73
N ASP A 44 5.28 5.64 11.35
CA ASP A 44 4.75 6.97 11.12
C ASP A 44 3.94 7.04 9.84
N ALA A 45 4.29 6.26 8.82
CA ALA A 45 3.52 6.09 7.59
C ALA A 45 2.18 5.39 7.87
N LYS A 46 2.19 4.30 8.65
CA LYS A 46 0.97 3.62 9.12
C LYS A 46 0.08 4.58 9.91
N SER A 47 0.66 5.26 10.88
CA SER A 47 -0.05 6.25 11.69
C SER A 47 -0.63 7.38 10.84
N HIS A 48 0.10 7.86 9.83
CA HIS A 48 -0.40 8.87 8.90
C HIS A 48 -1.65 8.41 8.15
N CYS A 49 -1.66 7.16 7.65
CA CYS A 49 -2.85 6.62 7.02
C CYS A 49 -4.01 6.53 8.02
N GLU A 50 -3.77 6.03 9.24
CA GLU A 50 -4.80 5.78 10.25
C GLU A 50 -5.39 7.06 10.90
N GLN A 51 -4.65 8.17 10.93
CA GLN A 51 -4.99 9.35 11.74
C GLN A 51 -6.16 10.22 11.23
N ASN A 52 -6.71 9.97 10.04
CA ASN A 52 -7.71 10.87 9.46
C ASN A 52 -9.12 10.28 9.36
N TYR A 53 -9.26 8.95 9.25
CA TYR A 53 -10.57 8.30 9.06
C TYR A 53 -10.51 6.82 9.49
N THR A 54 -11.65 6.28 9.95
CA THR A 54 -11.82 4.84 10.18
C THR A 54 -11.71 4.07 8.86
N GLY A 55 -10.99 2.94 8.87
CA GLY A 55 -10.81 2.09 7.68
C GLY A 55 -9.61 2.46 6.79
N LEU A 56 -8.74 3.36 7.26
CA LEU A 56 -7.49 3.70 6.58
C LEU A 56 -6.33 2.93 7.16
N THR A 57 -5.46 2.42 6.29
CA THR A 57 -4.19 1.80 6.68
C THR A 57 -3.24 1.82 5.49
N LEU A 58 -2.00 1.35 5.65
CA LEU A 58 -1.11 1.14 4.52
C LEU A 58 -1.69 0.08 3.56
N VAL A 59 -1.41 0.20 2.27
CA VAL A 59 -2.03 -0.66 1.25
C VAL A 59 -1.81 -2.15 1.49
N HIS A 60 -2.87 -2.95 1.33
CA HIS A 60 -2.80 -4.40 1.32
C HIS A 60 -2.89 -4.91 -0.11
N ILE A 61 -1.91 -5.69 -0.54
CA ILE A 61 -1.86 -6.26 -1.88
C ILE A 61 -2.30 -7.72 -1.81
N VAL A 62 -3.61 -7.94 -1.80
CA VAL A 62 -4.19 -9.27 -1.50
C VAL A 62 -4.36 -10.18 -2.72
N ASN A 63 -4.12 -9.67 -3.93
CA ASN A 63 -4.19 -10.42 -5.18
C ASN A 63 -3.42 -9.69 -6.30
N SER A 64 -3.29 -10.37 -7.45
CA SER A 64 -2.58 -9.85 -8.63
C SER A 64 -3.20 -8.60 -9.23
N THR A 65 -4.52 -8.40 -9.09
CA THR A 65 -5.17 -7.20 -9.64
C THR A 65 -4.84 -5.96 -8.82
N VAL A 66 -4.81 -6.07 -7.48
CA VAL A 66 -4.33 -4.98 -6.62
C VAL A 66 -2.85 -4.70 -6.88
N GLN A 67 -2.04 -5.74 -7.09
CA GLN A 67 -0.63 -5.63 -7.44
C GLN A 67 -0.41 -4.83 -8.73
N GLU A 68 -1.15 -5.18 -9.78
CA GLU A 68 -1.09 -4.47 -11.06
C GLU A 68 -1.51 -3.01 -10.89
N PHE A 69 -2.58 -2.76 -10.14
CA PHE A 69 -3.08 -1.42 -9.87
C PHE A 69 -2.05 -0.53 -9.14
N VAL A 70 -1.43 -1.01 -8.04
CA VAL A 70 -0.40 -0.23 -7.33
C VAL A 70 0.86 -0.05 -8.17
N THR A 71 1.18 -1.00 -9.05
CA THR A 71 2.29 -0.87 -10.01
C THR A 71 2.01 0.26 -11.01
N GLN A 72 0.79 0.31 -11.57
CA GLN A 72 0.37 1.40 -12.46
C GLN A 72 0.37 2.75 -11.74
N MET A 73 -0.03 2.81 -10.46
CA MET A 73 0.07 4.03 -9.64
C MET A 73 1.52 4.54 -9.52
N LEU A 74 2.53 3.69 -9.64
CA LEU A 74 3.94 4.06 -9.57
C LEU A 74 4.60 4.24 -10.95
N GLN A 75 3.89 3.94 -12.04
CA GLN A 75 4.41 4.09 -13.40
C GLN A 75 4.84 5.53 -13.69
N GLY A 76 6.02 5.69 -14.29
CA GLY A 76 6.62 7.00 -14.60
C GLY A 76 7.12 7.78 -13.38
N LYS A 77 7.03 7.23 -12.17
CA LYS A 77 7.56 7.82 -10.94
C LYS A 77 8.86 7.11 -10.53
N ILE A 78 9.78 7.84 -9.91
CA ILE A 78 11.11 7.34 -9.54
C ILE A 78 11.20 7.20 -8.01
N TYR A 79 11.18 5.95 -7.53
CA TYR A 79 11.32 5.60 -6.11
C TYR A 79 12.38 4.51 -5.92
N PRO A 80 13.68 4.83 -6.03
CA PRO A 80 14.75 3.84 -6.09
C PRO A 80 14.89 3.01 -4.80
N ASN A 81 14.54 3.61 -3.66
CA ASN A 81 14.61 2.95 -2.35
C ASN A 81 13.33 2.20 -1.98
N GLY A 82 12.28 2.33 -2.79
CA GLY A 82 10.98 1.69 -2.62
C GLY A 82 9.90 2.59 -2.02
N VAL A 83 8.74 1.97 -1.78
CA VAL A 83 7.52 2.60 -1.27
C VAL A 83 6.89 1.70 -0.20
N TRP A 84 6.51 2.24 0.96
CA TRP A 84 5.91 1.42 2.02
C TRP A 84 4.54 0.87 1.65
N ILE A 85 4.30 -0.35 2.12
CA ILE A 85 3.01 -1.05 2.06
C ILE A 85 2.67 -1.61 3.45
N GLY A 86 1.45 -2.11 3.63
CA GLY A 86 0.95 -2.54 4.94
C GLY A 86 1.46 -3.90 5.39
N LEU A 87 2.66 -4.28 4.97
CA LEU A 87 3.25 -5.59 5.20
C LEU A 87 4.12 -5.56 6.46
N GLU A 88 3.81 -6.39 7.44
CA GLU A 88 4.53 -6.49 8.71
C GLU A 88 4.72 -7.95 9.15
N ARG A 89 5.75 -8.20 9.98
CA ARG A 89 5.89 -9.45 10.73
C ARG A 89 6.33 -9.16 12.16
N ASN A 90 6.04 -10.08 13.08
CA ASN A 90 6.26 -9.84 14.49
C ASN A 90 7.75 -9.71 14.84
N MET A 91 8.14 -8.58 15.44
CA MET A 91 9.52 -8.29 15.85
C MET A 91 10.05 -9.19 16.97
N LEU A 92 9.16 -9.76 17.80
CA LEU A 92 9.53 -10.64 18.91
C LEU A 92 9.77 -12.09 18.44
N PHE A 93 9.33 -12.44 17.23
CA PHE A 93 9.43 -13.79 16.69
C PHE A 93 10.04 -13.74 15.29
N PRO A 94 11.37 -13.97 15.14
CA PRO A 94 12.06 -13.87 13.85
C PRO A 94 11.48 -14.76 12.73
N CYS A 95 10.83 -15.86 13.11
CA CYS A 95 10.15 -16.79 12.19
C CYS A 95 8.65 -16.48 12.00
N ALA A 96 8.15 -15.33 12.47
CA ALA A 96 6.75 -14.98 12.30
C ALA A 96 6.39 -14.85 10.82
N SER A 97 5.23 -15.41 10.46
CA SER A 97 4.64 -15.22 9.15
C SER A 97 4.33 -13.75 8.91
N TRP A 98 4.48 -13.34 7.65
CA TRP A 98 4.08 -12.02 7.20
C TRP A 98 2.57 -11.86 7.23
N MET A 99 2.13 -10.69 7.67
CA MET A 99 0.73 -10.31 7.77
C MET A 99 0.54 -8.89 7.26
N TRP A 100 -0.69 -8.60 6.86
CA TRP A 100 -1.11 -7.24 6.59
C TRP A 100 -1.47 -6.52 7.89
N THR A 101 -1.29 -5.20 7.92
CA THR A 101 -1.75 -4.36 9.02
C THR A 101 -3.21 -4.66 9.35
N GLY A 102 -3.49 -5.01 10.61
CA GLY A 102 -4.84 -5.35 11.04
C GLY A 102 -5.21 -6.84 10.98
N GLY A 103 -4.29 -7.74 10.60
CA GLY A 103 -4.38 -9.14 11.01
C GLY A 103 -4.43 -10.25 9.94
N PRO A 104 -4.84 -10.07 8.68
CA PRO A 104 -4.86 -11.20 7.76
C PRO A 104 -3.42 -11.56 7.34
N TYR A 105 -3.09 -12.84 7.48
CA TYR A 105 -1.83 -13.37 6.97
C TYR A 105 -1.74 -13.23 5.45
N VAL A 106 -0.51 -13.11 4.94
CA VAL A 106 -0.23 -13.00 3.52
C VAL A 106 -0.53 -14.33 2.82
N ASN A 107 -1.38 -14.29 1.80
CA ASN A 107 -1.76 -15.44 0.96
C ASN A 107 -1.43 -15.24 -0.54
N TYR A 108 -1.09 -14.02 -0.93
CA TYR A 108 -0.61 -13.63 -2.26
C TYR A 108 0.69 -12.86 -2.08
N SER A 109 1.67 -13.05 -2.97
CA SER A 109 2.93 -12.33 -2.87
C SER A 109 3.68 -12.21 -4.19
N GLU A 110 4.34 -11.09 -4.39
CA GLU A 110 5.31 -10.84 -5.46
C GLU A 110 6.69 -10.55 -4.86
N TRP A 111 7.17 -11.43 -3.97
CA TRP A 111 8.50 -11.27 -3.39
C TRP A 111 9.57 -11.14 -4.49
N ASN A 112 10.51 -10.23 -4.28
CA ASN A 112 11.70 -10.14 -5.12
C ASN A 112 12.51 -11.45 -5.00
N SER A 113 13.10 -11.93 -6.09
CA SER A 113 13.82 -13.22 -6.13
C SER A 113 15.03 -13.27 -5.20
N SER A 114 15.50 -12.12 -4.73
CA SER A 114 16.54 -12.01 -3.70
C SER A 114 16.04 -12.23 -2.27
N PHE A 115 14.76 -12.52 -2.06
CA PHE A 115 14.17 -12.75 -0.73
C PHE A 115 14.35 -14.22 -0.27
N PRO A 116 14.70 -14.47 1.01
CA PRO A 116 15.14 -13.54 2.06
C PRO A 116 16.67 -13.47 2.18
N VAL A 117 17.24 -12.26 2.29
CA VAL A 117 18.70 -12.06 2.54
C VAL A 117 19.04 -12.15 4.03
N ASP A 118 18.10 -11.83 4.94
CA ASP A 118 18.29 -12.04 6.39
C ASP A 118 16.94 -12.10 7.14
N PRO A 119 16.50 -13.27 7.63
CA PRO A 119 15.24 -13.42 8.33
C PRO A 119 15.21 -12.73 9.71
N THR A 120 16.30 -12.12 10.20
CA THR A 120 16.39 -11.66 11.59
C THR A 120 16.32 -10.14 11.81
N SER A 121 16.36 -9.32 10.75
CA SER A 121 16.59 -7.88 10.90
C SER A 121 15.53 -6.96 10.25
N GLN A 122 14.65 -7.50 9.40
CA GLN A 122 13.76 -6.68 8.56
C GLN A 122 12.27 -7.07 8.75
N TYR A 123 11.48 -6.22 9.39
CA TYR A 123 10.13 -6.55 9.87
C TYR A 123 9.00 -5.84 9.12
N CYS A 124 9.34 -4.94 8.18
CA CYS A 124 8.41 -4.14 7.42
C CYS A 124 8.64 -4.35 5.92
N GLY A 125 7.56 -4.36 5.13
CA GLY A 125 7.64 -4.60 3.69
C GLY A 125 7.48 -3.33 2.85
N LYS A 126 8.23 -3.27 1.75
CA LYS A 126 8.17 -2.20 0.74
C LYS A 126 8.03 -2.76 -0.67
N LEU A 127 7.44 -1.96 -1.55
CA LEU A 127 7.49 -2.17 -2.99
C LEU A 127 8.83 -1.69 -3.56
N VAL A 128 9.41 -2.47 -4.46
CA VAL A 128 10.62 -2.17 -5.24
C VAL A 128 10.38 -2.45 -6.72
N GLY A 129 11.36 -2.15 -7.58
CA GLY A 129 11.25 -2.43 -9.02
C GLY A 129 10.06 -1.74 -9.68
N ASN A 130 9.86 -0.46 -9.38
CA ASN A 130 8.72 0.36 -9.83
C ASN A 130 7.34 -0.20 -9.41
N GLY A 131 7.26 -0.86 -8.25
CA GLY A 131 6.00 -1.38 -7.73
C GLY A 131 5.76 -2.86 -8.02
N SER A 132 6.58 -3.50 -8.84
CA SER A 132 6.35 -4.87 -9.32
C SER A 132 6.74 -5.97 -8.34
N LYS A 133 7.58 -5.68 -7.35
CA LYS A 133 8.11 -6.67 -6.40
C LYS A 133 8.13 -6.17 -4.97
N TRP A 134 8.09 -7.10 -4.01
CA TRP A 134 8.10 -6.81 -2.59
C TRP A 134 9.46 -7.17 -1.99
N LEU A 135 9.91 -6.38 -1.03
CA LEU A 135 11.14 -6.62 -0.29
C LEU A 135 10.89 -6.30 1.19
N ASP A 136 11.52 -7.05 2.08
CA ASP A 136 11.64 -6.66 3.48
C ASP A 136 12.58 -5.47 3.61
N SER A 137 12.44 -4.76 4.73
CA SER A 137 13.21 -3.58 5.01
C SER A 137 13.25 -3.29 6.49
N TYR A 138 14.24 -2.50 6.89
CA TYR A 138 14.27 -1.89 8.21
C TYR A 138 13.14 -0.88 8.33
N CYS A 139 12.28 -1.07 9.33
CA CYS A 139 11.12 -0.20 9.55
C CYS A 139 11.49 1.28 9.77
N SER A 140 12.75 1.56 10.11
CA SER A 140 13.32 2.90 10.30
C SER A 140 13.65 3.63 8.99
N GLU A 141 13.63 2.97 7.83
CA GLU A 141 13.85 3.66 6.54
C GLU A 141 12.76 4.69 6.29
N GLU A 142 13.14 5.87 5.79
CA GLU A 142 12.17 6.91 5.43
C GLU A 142 11.81 6.82 3.95
N LEU A 143 10.59 6.33 3.67
CA LEU A 143 10.10 6.09 2.31
C LEU A 143 8.74 6.77 2.10
N PRO A 144 8.40 7.13 0.84
CA PRO A 144 7.01 7.40 0.48
C PRO A 144 6.14 6.16 0.71
N PHE A 145 4.83 6.33 0.77
CA PHE A 145 3.93 5.25 1.17
C PHE A 145 2.58 5.33 0.47
N ILE A 146 1.89 4.19 0.38
CA ILE A 146 0.55 4.12 -0.20
C ILE A 146 -0.45 3.80 0.92
N CYS A 147 -1.40 4.69 1.14
CA CYS A 147 -2.55 4.43 2.00
C CYS A 147 -3.67 3.78 1.19
N GLN A 148 -4.43 2.88 1.81
CA GLN A 148 -5.74 2.41 1.33
C GLN A 148 -6.84 2.90 2.28
N VAL A 149 -8.00 3.21 1.72
CA VAL A 149 -9.27 3.50 2.41
C VAL A 149 -10.24 2.42 1.98
N SER A 150 -10.87 1.72 2.92
CA SER A 150 -12.07 0.93 2.59
C SER A 150 -13.27 1.86 2.73
N LEU A 151 -14.03 2.05 1.64
CA LEU A 151 -15.30 2.76 1.73
C LEU A 151 -16.26 1.83 2.46
N SER A 152 -16.34 1.96 3.79
CA SER A 152 -17.49 1.41 4.51
C SER A 152 -18.72 2.14 3.97
N LEU A 153 -19.52 1.47 3.14
CA LEU A 153 -20.88 1.90 2.90
C LEU A 153 -21.55 1.91 4.28
N ASN A 154 -21.62 3.09 4.91
CA ASN A 154 -22.58 3.29 5.99
C ASN A 154 -23.95 3.07 5.34
N THR A 155 -24.42 1.83 5.38
CA THR A 155 -25.83 1.54 5.17
C THR A 155 -26.51 2.09 6.41
N THR A 156 -26.77 3.40 6.40
CA THR A 156 -27.90 3.93 7.16
C THR A 156 -29.14 3.36 6.49
N SER A 157 -29.51 2.16 6.91
CA SER A 157 -30.88 1.69 6.81
C SER A 157 -31.73 2.65 7.62
N VAL A 158 -32.42 3.55 6.92
CA VAL A 158 -33.58 4.32 7.41
C VAL A 158 -34.65 3.35 7.87
#